data_AF-A0A182QQQ9-F1
#
_entry.id   AF-A0A182QQQ9-F1
#
_cell.length_a   1.000
_cell.length_b   1.000
_cell.length_c   1.000
_cell.angle_alpha   90.00
_cell.angle_beta   90.00
_cell.angle_gamma   90.00
#
_symmetry.space_group_name_H-M   'P 1'
#
loop_
_entity.id
_entity.type
_entity.pdbx_description
1 polymer ?
#
loop_
_entity_poly.entity_id
_entity_poly.type
_entity_poly.pdbx_seq_one_letter_code
_entity_poly.pdbx_strand_id
1 'polypeptide(L)'
;MKESSIHEYILRIAKLPQSEIDGLDPNCRRFRLENGESLAEKDEVFGSPSIPILENPEHQTRWYFKYFLGKLHQNYVGIDSEKNPYFLSIVSQESGSKCMPLYRVMLFRKQGAQKLALPYNPQQKLTVKQILSNFTLMDSNKSPKEIFSADIQKDLLLLEEQEGSVNFKFGVVYMKAGQKLDDEMLSNETGSPDFDDFLTLLGERIRLKDWERYRGGLDVKGDMTGKYSIYTLYEGHEIMFHVSTLLPFSRDNRQQVERKRHIGNDIVNIIFIDEAATGEETEFIPNNVKSQFTHVFAVVTKRGTRYRLAVYCDETVPPFGPTLPNPPEFEVSQRLSRSHFTTPFHRMSSGAGSSVIKFCARQSLPAQQ
;
A
#
# COMPACT_ATOMS: atom_id res chain seq x y z
N MET A 1 -18.56 28.79 18.80
CA MET A 1 -19.17 27.49 18.51
C MET A 1 -18.25 26.42 19.08
N LYS A 2 -18.74 25.62 20.03
CA LYS A 2 -17.96 24.90 21.04
C LYS A 2 -17.55 23.49 20.58
N GLU A 3 -16.37 23.03 21.03
CA GLU A 3 -15.81 21.68 20.90
C GLU A 3 -16.76 20.54 21.35
N SER A 4 -17.84 20.85 22.08
CA SER A 4 -18.88 19.90 22.46
C SER A 4 -19.62 19.25 21.27
N SER A 5 -19.66 19.89 20.10
CA SER A 5 -20.40 19.37 18.93
C SER A 5 -19.73 18.16 18.26
N ILE A 6 -18.41 17.98 18.41
CA ILE A 6 -17.68 16.86 17.80
C ILE A 6 -17.82 15.61 18.68
N HIS A 7 -17.75 15.77 20.00
CA HIS A 7 -17.90 14.64 20.92
C HIS A 7 -19.33 14.08 20.91
N GLU A 8 -20.33 14.95 20.76
CA GLU A 8 -21.73 14.56 20.60
C GLU A 8 -22.01 13.88 19.25
N TYR A 9 -21.33 14.31 18.18
CA TYR A 9 -21.36 13.64 16.88
C TYR A 9 -20.70 12.24 16.92
N ILE A 10 -19.58 12.10 17.63
CA ILE A 10 -18.88 10.83 17.85
C ILE A 10 -19.74 9.83 18.66
N LEU A 11 -20.42 10.31 19.71
CA LEU A 11 -21.36 9.48 20.49
C LEU A 11 -22.60 9.08 19.69
N ARG A 12 -22.95 9.83 18.65
CA ARG A 12 -24.08 9.53 17.75
C ARG A 12 -23.73 8.46 16.72
N ILE A 13 -22.49 8.42 16.21
CA ILE A 13 -21.99 7.32 15.38
C ILE A 13 -21.88 6.02 16.20
N ALA A 14 -21.52 6.11 17.47
CA ALA A 14 -21.48 4.96 18.38
C ALA A 14 -22.87 4.38 18.75
N LYS A 15 -23.96 5.01 18.33
CA LYS A 15 -25.36 4.63 18.63
C LYS A 15 -26.22 4.40 17.39
N LEU A 16 -25.63 4.02 16.25
CA LEU A 16 -26.45 3.53 15.14
C LEU A 16 -27.09 2.19 15.52
N PRO A 17 -28.40 1.98 15.22
CA PRO A 17 -29.10 0.77 15.63
C PRO A 17 -28.44 -0.48 15.04
N GLN A 18 -28.30 -1.46 15.91
CA GLN A 18 -27.61 -2.73 15.77
C GLN A 18 -28.40 -3.76 14.93
N SER A 19 -29.17 -3.31 13.94
CA SER A 19 -30.16 -4.14 13.24
C SER A 19 -30.02 -4.05 11.72
N GLU A 20 -29.00 -4.73 11.18
CA GLU A 20 -28.97 -5.19 9.77
C GLU A 20 -27.80 -6.17 9.52
N ILE A 21 -27.46 -7.01 10.52
CA ILE A 21 -26.45 -8.08 10.36
C ILE A 21 -27.09 -9.48 10.45
N ASP A 22 -28.32 -9.60 10.94
CA ASP A 22 -29.02 -10.90 11.08
C ASP A 22 -29.71 -11.38 9.78
N GLY A 23 -29.40 -10.77 8.63
CA GLY A 23 -30.01 -11.09 7.34
C GLY A 23 -29.06 -11.70 6.29
N LEU A 24 -27.80 -11.96 6.63
CA LEU A 24 -26.86 -12.57 5.68
C LEU A 24 -26.94 -14.10 5.77
N ASP A 25 -27.18 -14.71 4.61
CA ASP A 25 -27.13 -16.16 4.39
C ASP A 25 -25.84 -16.73 5.02
N PRO A 26 -25.92 -17.73 5.92
CA PRO A 26 -24.75 -18.35 6.54
C PRO A 26 -23.76 -18.98 5.55
N ASN A 27 -24.13 -19.12 4.26
CA ASN A 27 -23.22 -19.53 3.18
C ASN A 27 -22.54 -18.38 2.43
N CYS A 28 -22.88 -17.11 2.70
CA CYS A 28 -22.25 -15.96 2.05
C CYS A 28 -20.87 -15.67 2.68
N ARG A 29 -19.80 -16.15 2.03
CA ARG A 29 -18.43 -15.95 2.51
C ARG A 29 -18.01 -14.51 2.25
N ARG A 30 -18.10 -13.62 3.24
CA ARG A 30 -17.61 -12.23 3.13
C ARG A 30 -16.18 -12.12 2.57
N PHE A 31 -15.31 -13.08 2.87
CA PHE A 31 -13.92 -13.09 2.44
C PHE A 31 -13.57 -14.30 1.56
N ARG A 32 -12.91 -14.06 0.43
CA ARG A 32 -12.18 -15.07 -0.36
C ARG A 32 -10.80 -15.33 0.23
N LEU A 33 -10.31 -16.56 0.12
CA LEU A 33 -8.97 -16.97 0.55
C LEU A 33 -8.04 -17.17 -0.65
N GLU A 34 -6.89 -16.52 -0.62
CA GLU A 34 -5.77 -16.72 -1.52
C GLU A 34 -4.61 -17.33 -0.72
N ASN A 35 -4.32 -18.61 -0.93
CA ASN A 35 -3.26 -19.37 -0.24
C ASN A 35 -2.26 -20.03 -1.21
N GLY A 36 -2.28 -19.66 -2.50
CA GLY A 36 -1.40 -20.25 -3.52
C GLY A 36 -1.82 -21.65 -4.03
N GLU A 37 -2.87 -22.27 -3.47
CA GLU A 37 -3.34 -23.61 -3.88
C GLU A 37 -4.51 -23.59 -4.89
N SER A 38 -5.03 -22.40 -5.25
CA SER A 38 -6.15 -22.29 -6.18
C SER A 38 -5.76 -22.80 -7.57
N LEU A 39 -6.46 -23.84 -8.04
CA LEU A 39 -6.39 -24.39 -9.40
C LEU A 39 -7.17 -23.55 -10.43
N ALA A 40 -7.67 -22.37 -10.06
CA ALA A 40 -8.47 -21.53 -10.94
C ALA A 40 -7.59 -20.92 -12.06
N GLU A 41 -7.80 -21.45 -13.26
CA GLU A 41 -7.46 -20.94 -14.59
C GLU A 41 -6.03 -20.41 -14.78
N LYS A 42 -5.18 -21.32 -15.27
CA LYS A 42 -3.81 -21.10 -15.74
C LYS A 42 -3.64 -20.11 -16.91
N ASP A 43 -4.66 -19.33 -17.29
CA ASP A 43 -4.70 -18.59 -18.54
C ASP A 43 -4.83 -17.05 -18.39
N GLU A 44 -4.18 -16.44 -17.39
CA GLU A 44 -3.77 -15.02 -17.47
C GLU A 44 -2.38 -14.83 -16.83
N VAL A 45 -1.35 -15.32 -17.51
CA VAL A 45 0.05 -15.21 -17.08
C VAL A 45 0.57 -13.79 -17.31
N PHE A 46 0.52 -12.93 -16.30
CA PHE A 46 1.34 -11.71 -16.25
C PHE A 46 2.76 -12.05 -15.75
N GLY A 47 3.69 -12.24 -16.70
CA GLY A 47 5.14 -12.10 -16.48
C GLY A 47 5.87 -13.25 -15.77
N SER A 48 7.17 -13.37 -16.01
CA SER A 48 8.03 -14.41 -15.43
C SER A 48 8.12 -14.35 -13.89
N PRO A 49 8.16 -15.51 -13.20
CA PRO A 49 8.05 -15.63 -11.73
C PRO A 49 9.27 -15.14 -10.92
N SER A 50 10.34 -14.66 -11.55
CA SER A 50 11.62 -14.41 -10.88
C SER A 50 11.92 -12.94 -10.54
N ILE A 51 11.02 -11.99 -10.86
CA ILE A 51 11.12 -10.61 -10.36
C ILE A 51 9.69 -10.13 -10.06
N PRO A 52 9.28 -10.01 -8.77
CA PRO A 52 7.96 -9.50 -8.45
C PRO A 52 7.89 -8.00 -8.76
N ILE A 53 7.40 -7.66 -9.95
CA ILE A 53 7.20 -6.26 -10.39
C ILE A 53 6.05 -5.64 -9.59
N LEU A 54 6.28 -4.50 -8.92
CA LEU A 54 5.16 -3.67 -8.47
C LEU A 54 4.51 -3.05 -9.70
N GLU A 55 3.56 -3.76 -10.30
CA GLU A 55 2.44 -3.13 -10.99
C GLU A 55 1.68 -2.32 -9.96
N ASN A 56 2.14 -1.09 -9.79
CA ASN A 56 1.29 0.00 -9.34
C ASN A 56 0.24 0.17 -10.43
N PRO A 57 -1.04 0.43 -10.10
CA PRO A 57 -1.93 1.05 -11.08
C PRO A 57 -1.16 2.23 -11.69
N GLU A 58 -1.15 2.38 -13.02
CA GLU A 58 -0.29 3.35 -13.70
C GLU A 58 -0.37 4.76 -13.06
N HIS A 59 -1.52 5.07 -12.45
CA HIS A 59 -1.83 6.26 -11.66
C HIS A 59 -0.96 6.52 -10.42
N GLN A 60 -0.35 5.53 -9.76
CA GLN A 60 0.31 5.71 -8.44
C GLN A 60 1.83 5.52 -8.44
N THR A 61 2.43 5.12 -9.56
CA THR A 61 3.89 5.20 -9.68
C THR A 61 4.30 6.66 -9.85
N ARG A 62 5.35 7.11 -9.15
CA ARG A 62 6.07 8.35 -9.48
C ARG A 62 6.77 8.19 -10.84
N TRP A 63 6.00 8.30 -11.92
CA TRP A 63 6.46 8.09 -13.29
C TRP A 63 7.58 9.05 -13.63
N TYR A 64 7.47 10.32 -13.21
CA TYR A 64 8.46 11.34 -13.49
C TYR A 64 9.79 10.95 -12.87
N PHE A 65 9.78 10.64 -11.57
CA PHE A 65 10.95 10.13 -10.86
C PHE A 65 11.55 8.86 -11.51
N LYS A 66 10.72 7.87 -11.84
CA LYS A 66 11.19 6.55 -12.30
C LYS A 66 11.66 6.54 -13.76
N TYR A 67 10.96 7.25 -14.63
CA TYR A 67 11.12 7.10 -16.08
C TYR A 67 11.69 8.34 -16.77
N PHE A 68 11.55 9.54 -16.21
CA PHE A 68 11.96 10.78 -16.86
C PHE A 68 13.22 11.37 -16.22
N LEU A 69 13.33 11.34 -14.90
CA LEU A 69 14.49 11.88 -14.18
C LEU A 69 15.79 11.20 -14.62
N GLY A 70 16.77 12.01 -15.01
CA GLY A 70 18.07 11.53 -15.50
C GLY A 70 18.05 10.91 -16.90
N LYS A 71 16.91 10.90 -17.60
CA LYS A 71 16.80 10.45 -19.00
C LYS A 71 16.54 11.61 -19.94
N LEU A 72 16.98 11.47 -21.19
CA LEU A 72 16.64 12.42 -22.24
C LEU A 72 15.15 12.29 -22.59
N HIS A 73 14.40 13.38 -22.43
CA HIS A 73 12.96 13.44 -22.69
C HIS A 73 12.56 14.87 -23.04
N GLN A 74 11.40 15.04 -23.66
CA GLN A 74 10.87 16.35 -24.06
C GLN A 74 9.83 16.83 -23.06
N ASN A 75 9.85 18.13 -22.76
CA ASN A 75 8.87 18.80 -21.90
C ASN A 75 8.18 19.92 -22.68
N TYR A 76 6.87 20.07 -22.50
CA TYR A 76 6.06 21.08 -23.16
C TYR A 76 5.15 21.79 -22.15
N VAL A 77 4.79 23.03 -22.46
CA VAL A 77 3.77 23.81 -21.76
C VAL A 77 2.68 24.24 -22.74
N GLY A 78 1.43 24.19 -22.29
CA GLY A 78 0.31 24.71 -23.05
C GLY A 78 -0.79 25.25 -22.15
N ILE A 79 -1.87 25.68 -22.78
CA ILE A 79 -3.08 26.16 -22.12
C ILE A 79 -4.24 25.33 -22.68
N ASP A 80 -5.07 24.76 -21.81
CA ASP A 80 -6.24 23.98 -22.19
C ASP A 80 -7.43 24.86 -22.63
N SER A 81 -8.55 24.21 -22.98
CA SER A 81 -9.78 24.89 -23.40
C SER A 81 -10.41 25.76 -22.29
N GLU A 82 -10.15 25.44 -21.03
CA GLU A 82 -10.62 26.15 -19.84
C GLU A 82 -9.66 27.27 -19.40
N LYS A 83 -8.61 27.54 -20.19
CA LYS A 83 -7.55 28.52 -19.90
C LYS A 83 -6.65 28.16 -18.71
N ASN A 84 -6.60 26.89 -18.30
CA ASN A 84 -5.64 26.44 -17.30
C ASN A 84 -4.31 26.04 -17.97
N PRO A 85 -3.16 26.34 -17.35
CA PRO A 85 -1.88 25.85 -17.83
C PRO A 85 -1.76 24.34 -17.59
N TYR A 86 -1.09 23.65 -18.51
CA TYR A 86 -0.70 22.25 -18.36
C TYR A 86 0.76 22.06 -18.76
N PHE A 87 1.39 21.02 -18.21
CA PHE A 87 2.70 20.56 -18.63
C PHE A 87 2.62 19.14 -19.18
N LEU A 88 3.37 18.87 -20.24
CA LEU A 88 3.39 17.56 -20.90
C LEU A 88 4.83 17.08 -21.01
N SER A 89 5.12 15.90 -20.48
CA SER A 89 6.42 15.24 -20.56
C SER A 89 6.31 13.96 -21.39
N ILE A 90 7.20 13.77 -22.35
CA ILE A 90 7.23 12.61 -23.25
C ILE A 90 8.62 12.00 -23.23
N VAL A 91 8.72 10.70 -22.93
CA VAL A 91 9.96 9.93 -23.03
C VAL A 91 9.75 8.70 -23.92
N SER A 92 10.62 8.52 -24.91
CA SER A 92 10.68 7.30 -25.71
C SER A 92 11.52 6.26 -24.99
N GLN A 93 10.96 5.08 -24.74
CA GLN A 93 11.67 3.95 -24.17
C GLN A 93 11.88 2.88 -25.24
N GLU A 94 13.14 2.67 -25.63
CA GLU A 94 13.55 1.49 -26.38
C GLU A 94 13.65 0.32 -25.39
N SER A 95 12.86 -0.72 -25.65
CA SER A 95 12.81 -1.91 -24.81
C SER A 95 13.98 -2.83 -25.14
N GLY A 96 14.60 -3.43 -24.11
CA GLY A 96 15.40 -4.64 -24.28
C GLY A 96 14.54 -5.79 -24.83
N SER A 97 15.22 -6.89 -25.23
CA SER A 97 14.83 -7.97 -26.15
C SER A 97 13.48 -8.72 -25.96
N LYS A 98 12.53 -8.27 -25.13
CA LYS A 98 11.25 -8.95 -24.84
C LYS A 98 10.00 -8.06 -24.75
N CYS A 99 10.09 -6.74 -24.93
CA CYS A 99 8.91 -5.84 -24.84
C CYS A 99 8.80 -4.94 -26.08
N MET A 100 7.62 -4.44 -26.40
CA MET A 100 7.44 -3.50 -27.51
C MET A 100 7.91 -2.08 -27.11
N PRO A 101 8.60 -1.34 -27.99
CA PRO A 101 9.00 0.03 -27.73
C PRO A 101 7.77 0.92 -27.48
N LEU A 102 7.85 1.81 -26.49
CA LEU A 102 6.72 2.68 -26.09
C LEU A 102 7.14 4.11 -25.74
N TYR A 103 6.22 5.05 -25.94
CA TYR A 103 6.24 6.37 -25.33
C TYR A 103 5.61 6.29 -23.95
N ARG A 104 6.27 6.85 -22.93
CA ARG A 104 5.61 7.20 -21.67
C ARG A 104 5.32 8.69 -21.69
N VAL A 105 4.08 9.03 -21.40
CA VAL A 105 3.56 10.39 -21.47
C VAL A 105 2.95 10.75 -20.12
N MET A 106 3.32 11.91 -19.59
CA MET A 106 2.73 12.50 -18.39
C MET A 106 2.16 13.87 -18.70
N LEU A 107 0.89 14.09 -18.38
CA LEU A 107 0.20 15.36 -18.53
C LEU A 107 -0.18 15.90 -17.14
N PHE A 108 0.51 16.94 -16.68
CA PHE A 108 0.23 17.63 -15.42
C PHE A 108 -0.84 18.71 -15.62
N ARG A 109 -1.93 18.65 -14.87
CA ARG A 109 -3.02 19.64 -14.86
C ARG A 109 -3.38 20.07 -13.45
N LYS A 110 -4.21 21.11 -13.32
CA LYS A 110 -4.71 21.57 -12.02
C LYS A 110 -5.44 20.48 -11.23
N GLN A 111 -6.10 19.54 -11.92
CA GLN A 111 -6.82 18.42 -11.32
C GLN A 111 -5.94 17.19 -11.03
N GLY A 112 -4.62 17.28 -11.28
CA GLY A 112 -3.65 16.19 -11.13
C GLY A 112 -3.06 15.69 -12.45
N ALA A 113 -2.07 14.80 -12.37
CA ALA A 113 -1.38 14.26 -13.53
C ALA A 113 -2.06 13.02 -14.08
N GLN A 114 -2.15 12.98 -15.40
CA GLN A 114 -2.58 11.82 -16.16
C GLN A 114 -1.37 11.17 -16.83
N LYS A 115 -1.41 9.85 -16.94
CA LYS A 115 -0.30 9.02 -17.43
C LYS A 115 -0.82 8.15 -18.57
N LEU A 116 -0.05 8.05 -19.65
CA LEU A 116 -0.36 7.21 -20.80
C LEU A 116 0.89 6.50 -21.32
N ALA A 117 0.75 5.23 -21.68
CA ALA A 117 1.72 4.49 -22.47
C ALA A 117 1.18 4.34 -23.90
N LEU A 118 1.95 4.80 -24.89
CA LEU A 118 1.59 4.71 -26.31
C LEU A 118 2.65 3.90 -27.08
N PRO A 119 2.30 3.15 -28.12
CA PRO A 119 3.28 2.43 -28.93
C PRO A 119 4.28 3.40 -29.56
N TYR A 120 5.57 3.07 -29.50
CA TYR A 120 6.64 3.83 -30.15
C TYR A 120 7.12 3.10 -31.40
N ASN A 121 6.95 3.73 -32.57
CA ASN A 121 7.57 3.27 -33.81
C ASN A 121 8.63 4.30 -34.26
N PRO A 122 9.93 3.94 -34.33
CA PRO A 122 10.98 4.83 -34.83
C PRO A 122 10.74 5.33 -36.27
N GLN A 123 10.06 4.54 -37.10
CA GLN A 123 9.75 4.87 -38.51
C GLN A 123 8.51 5.76 -38.64
N GLN A 124 7.61 5.73 -37.65
CA GLN A 124 6.37 6.50 -37.63
C GLN A 124 6.19 7.17 -36.27
N LYS A 125 6.96 8.24 -36.03
CA LYS A 125 6.89 9.00 -34.78
C LYS A 125 5.56 9.75 -34.69
N LEU A 126 4.87 9.60 -33.56
CA LEU A 126 3.70 10.40 -33.24
C LEU A 126 4.11 11.85 -33.00
N THR A 127 3.33 12.79 -33.54
CA THR A 127 3.48 14.22 -33.23
C THR A 127 2.94 14.52 -31.84
N VAL A 128 3.42 15.61 -31.22
CA VAL A 128 2.94 16.05 -29.90
C VAL A 128 1.43 16.27 -29.88
N LYS A 129 0.85 16.78 -30.98
CA LYS A 129 -0.62 16.95 -31.12
C LYS A 129 -1.36 15.61 -31.11
N GLN A 130 -0.85 14.61 -31.83
CA GLN A 130 -1.42 13.25 -31.86
C GLN A 130 -1.31 12.56 -30.50
N ILE A 131 -0.23 12.80 -29.76
CA ILE A 131 -0.10 12.30 -28.38
C ILE A 131 -1.12 12.99 -27.48
N LEU A 132 -1.23 14.31 -27.56
CA LEU A 132 -2.12 15.12 -26.74
C LEU A 132 -3.61 14.79 -26.95
N SER A 133 -4.02 14.44 -28.17
CA SER A 133 -5.40 14.07 -28.48
C SER A 133 -5.87 12.78 -27.81
N ASN A 134 -4.98 11.99 -27.21
CA ASN A 134 -5.35 10.82 -26.41
C ASN A 134 -5.85 11.20 -25.00
N PHE A 135 -5.73 12.47 -24.60
CA PHE A 135 -6.24 12.96 -23.32
C PHE A 135 -7.59 13.67 -23.50
N THR A 136 -8.56 13.33 -22.65
CA THR A 136 -9.88 13.96 -22.65
C THR A 136 -9.78 15.46 -22.36
N LEU A 137 -10.60 16.26 -23.06
CA LEU A 137 -10.74 17.72 -22.89
C LEU A 137 -9.54 18.57 -23.38
N MET A 138 -8.62 18.00 -24.17
CA MET A 138 -7.53 18.78 -24.77
C MET A 138 -7.91 19.37 -26.13
N ASP A 139 -7.74 20.69 -26.29
CA ASP A 139 -7.94 21.35 -27.58
C ASP A 139 -6.69 21.14 -28.47
N SER A 140 -6.87 20.39 -29.57
CA SER A 140 -5.79 20.05 -30.51
C SER A 140 -5.36 21.23 -31.41
N ASN A 141 -6.10 22.35 -31.35
CA ASN A 141 -5.91 23.47 -32.26
C ASN A 141 -4.64 24.27 -31.97
N LYS A 142 -4.21 24.39 -30.71
CA LYS A 142 -2.96 25.08 -30.31
C LYS A 142 -1.86 24.08 -29.99
N SER A 143 -0.75 24.14 -30.73
CA SER A 143 0.43 23.34 -30.41
C SER A 143 1.05 23.81 -29.09
N PRO A 144 1.32 22.92 -28.13
CA PRO A 144 2.06 23.28 -26.93
C PRO A 144 3.50 23.69 -27.30
N LYS A 145 4.08 24.56 -26.47
CA LYS A 145 5.44 25.09 -26.67
C LYS A 145 6.44 24.21 -25.94
N GLU A 146 7.52 23.84 -26.64
CA GLU A 146 8.62 23.04 -26.06
C GLU A 146 9.44 23.87 -25.05
N ILE A 147 9.83 23.22 -23.96
CA ILE A 147 10.63 23.77 -22.87
C ILE A 147 12.02 23.13 -22.91
N PHE A 148 13.03 23.94 -23.18
CA PHE A 148 14.44 23.51 -23.22
C PHE A 148 15.18 23.74 -21.89
N SER A 149 14.59 24.48 -20.96
CA SER A 149 15.21 24.74 -19.65
C SER A 149 15.32 23.44 -18.85
N ALA A 150 16.50 23.13 -18.35
CA ALA A 150 16.73 21.95 -17.51
C ALA A 150 16.08 22.08 -16.12
N ASP A 151 15.85 23.31 -15.63
CA ASP A 151 15.27 23.56 -14.31
C ASP A 151 13.83 23.05 -14.20
N ILE A 152 13.11 22.96 -15.32
CA ILE A 152 11.73 22.43 -15.34
C ILE A 152 11.64 21.01 -14.79
N GLN A 153 12.72 20.21 -14.88
CA GLN A 153 12.70 18.86 -14.35
C GLN A 153 12.57 18.82 -12.83
N LYS A 154 13.14 19.82 -12.12
CA LYS A 154 13.01 19.93 -10.67
C LYS A 154 11.58 20.32 -10.30
N ASP A 155 10.99 21.26 -11.03
CA ASP A 155 9.63 21.73 -10.80
C ASP A 155 8.59 20.64 -11.08
N LEU A 156 8.74 19.89 -12.19
CA LEU A 156 7.85 18.77 -12.53
C LEU A 156 7.97 17.60 -11.53
N LEU A 157 9.19 17.35 -11.02
CA LEU A 157 9.40 16.36 -9.97
C LEU A 157 8.69 16.78 -8.65
N LEU A 158 8.74 18.08 -8.32
CA LEU A 158 8.03 18.63 -7.17
C LEU A 158 6.51 18.61 -7.35
N LEU A 159 6.02 18.90 -8.56
CA LEU A 159 4.58 18.78 -8.88
C LEU A 159 4.10 17.33 -8.72
N GLU A 160 4.84 16.34 -9.23
CA GLU A 160 4.52 14.92 -8.99
C GLU A 160 4.56 14.56 -7.49
N GLU A 161 5.45 15.18 -6.72
CA GLU A 161 5.51 14.98 -5.26
C GLU A 161 4.28 15.57 -4.54
N GLN A 162 3.82 16.74 -4.99
CA GLN A 162 2.67 17.44 -4.44
C GLN A 162 1.33 16.78 -4.78
N GLU A 163 1.25 16.04 -5.89
CA GLU A 163 0.08 15.26 -6.26
C GLU A 163 -0.18 14.03 -5.37
N GLY A 164 0.68 13.80 -4.38
CA GLY A 164 0.43 12.92 -3.26
C GLY A 164 1.19 11.62 -3.38
N SER A 165 2.26 11.50 -2.59
CA SER A 165 2.62 10.19 -2.04
C SER A 165 1.39 9.68 -1.28
N VAL A 166 0.75 8.61 -1.78
CA VAL A 166 -0.29 7.92 -1.02
C VAL A 166 0.38 7.26 0.17
N ASN A 167 0.28 7.88 1.33
CA ASN A 167 0.83 7.32 2.54
C ASN A 167 -0.10 6.22 3.07
N PHE A 168 0.46 5.10 3.46
CA PHE A 168 -0.30 3.93 3.88
C PHE A 168 -0.24 3.74 5.39
N LYS A 169 -1.32 3.20 5.93
CA LYS A 169 -1.38 2.71 7.30
C LYS A 169 -1.92 1.30 7.30
N PHE A 170 -1.27 0.41 8.05
CA PHE A 170 -1.68 -0.99 8.16
C PHE A 170 -1.69 -1.39 9.62
N GLY A 171 -2.70 -2.12 10.05
CA GLY A 171 -2.66 -2.72 11.38
C GLY A 171 -1.79 -3.97 11.37
N VAL A 172 -1.12 -4.24 12.48
CA VAL A 172 -0.35 -5.47 12.71
C VAL A 172 -0.84 -6.06 14.02
N VAL A 173 -1.47 -7.23 13.95
CA VAL A 173 -2.10 -7.89 15.09
C VAL A 173 -1.36 -9.18 15.39
N TYR A 174 -0.91 -9.31 16.63
CA TYR A 174 -0.31 -10.54 17.15
C TYR A 174 -1.39 -11.48 17.68
N MET A 175 -1.39 -12.72 17.18
CA MET A 175 -2.34 -13.78 17.52
C MET A 175 -1.59 -14.96 18.14
N LYS A 176 -1.92 -15.29 19.39
CA LYS A 176 -1.40 -16.48 20.08
C LYS A 176 -2.23 -17.71 19.71
N ALA A 177 -1.63 -18.87 19.93
CA ALA A 177 -2.33 -20.14 19.79
C ALA A 177 -3.64 -20.19 20.59
N GLY A 178 -4.69 -20.73 19.97
CA GLY A 178 -6.02 -20.88 20.57
C GLY A 178 -6.89 -19.62 20.60
N GLN A 179 -6.34 -18.42 20.33
CA GLN A 179 -7.15 -17.21 20.21
C GLN A 179 -8.00 -17.26 18.94
N LYS A 180 -9.22 -16.74 18.98
CA LYS A 180 -10.11 -16.70 17.81
C LYS A 180 -10.81 -15.36 17.63
N LEU A 181 -10.95 -14.59 18.71
CA LEU A 181 -11.70 -13.34 18.72
C LEU A 181 -10.77 -12.13 18.67
N ASP A 182 -11.27 -11.02 18.13
CA ASP A 182 -10.50 -9.78 18.04
C ASP A 182 -10.13 -9.19 19.40
N ASP A 183 -11.03 -9.26 20.39
CA ASP A 183 -10.77 -8.79 21.76
C ASP A 183 -9.63 -9.59 22.43
N GLU A 184 -9.55 -10.90 22.21
CA GLU A 184 -8.46 -11.75 22.70
C GLU A 184 -7.11 -11.35 22.08
N MET A 185 -7.06 -11.21 20.76
CA MET A 185 -5.84 -10.83 20.03
C MET A 185 -5.37 -9.41 20.40
N LEU A 186 -6.30 -8.46 20.49
CA LEU A 186 -6.01 -7.07 20.85
C LEU A 186 -5.64 -6.91 22.32
N SER A 187 -5.94 -7.89 23.19
CA SER A 187 -5.55 -7.87 24.61
C SER A 187 -4.12 -8.36 24.85
N ASN A 188 -3.40 -8.80 23.82
CA ASN A 188 -1.99 -9.20 23.96
C ASN A 188 -1.11 -7.98 24.30
N GLU A 189 -0.55 -7.94 25.51
CA GLU A 189 0.34 -6.85 25.96
C GLU A 189 1.72 -6.93 25.30
N THR A 190 2.20 -8.15 25.04
CA THR A 190 3.54 -8.43 24.49
C THR A 190 3.46 -9.48 23.39
N GLY A 191 4.39 -9.38 22.43
CA GLY A 191 4.61 -10.39 21.40
C GLY A 191 5.75 -11.35 21.77
N SER A 192 6.02 -12.31 20.89
CA SER A 192 7.16 -13.21 21.01
C SER A 192 8.42 -12.69 20.31
N PRO A 193 9.59 -13.31 20.55
CA PRO A 193 10.81 -12.99 19.80
C PRO A 193 10.62 -13.13 18.28
N ASP A 194 9.85 -14.13 17.83
CA ASP A 194 9.56 -14.35 16.42
C ASP A 194 8.69 -13.24 15.82
N PHE A 195 7.78 -12.68 16.63
CA PHE A 195 7.00 -11.51 16.26
C PHE A 195 7.89 -10.26 16.18
N ASP A 196 8.77 -10.03 17.15
CA ASP A 196 9.71 -8.91 17.13
C ASP A 196 10.64 -8.99 15.90
N ASP A 197 11.17 -10.18 15.58
CA ASP A 197 11.93 -10.42 14.35
C ASP A 197 11.11 -10.04 13.11
N PHE A 198 9.85 -10.47 13.05
CA PHE A 198 8.96 -10.13 11.95
C PHE A 198 8.70 -8.61 11.85
N LEU A 199 8.55 -7.90 12.98
CA LEU A 199 8.43 -6.44 12.97
C LEU A 199 9.67 -5.76 12.38
N THR A 200 10.87 -6.27 12.65
CA THR A 200 12.11 -5.76 12.01
C THR A 200 12.16 -6.00 10.52
N LEU A 201 11.47 -7.03 10.03
CA LEU A 201 11.29 -7.27 8.60
C LEU A 201 10.29 -6.31 7.97
N LEU A 202 9.34 -5.73 8.71
CA LEU A 202 8.38 -4.77 8.16
C LEU A 202 8.95 -3.35 8.06
N GLY A 203 9.80 -2.95 9.00
CA GLY A 203 10.34 -1.61 9.00
C GLY A 203 11.22 -1.30 10.18
N GLU A 204 11.49 0.00 10.35
CA GLU A 204 12.27 0.52 11.46
C GLU A 204 11.38 0.84 12.65
N ARG A 205 11.82 0.47 13.86
CA ARG A 205 11.17 0.87 15.10
C ARG A 205 11.52 2.32 15.41
N ILE A 206 10.51 3.18 15.38
CA ILE A 206 10.65 4.63 15.56
C ILE A 206 10.04 5.11 16.87
N ARG A 207 10.58 6.19 17.43
CA ARG A 207 9.97 6.93 18.55
C ARG A 207 8.87 7.84 17.99
N LEU A 208 7.67 7.78 18.57
CA LEU A 208 6.54 8.60 18.11
C LEU A 208 6.61 10.05 18.59
N LYS A 209 7.09 10.30 19.80
CA LYS A 209 7.25 11.66 20.32
C LYS A 209 8.24 12.43 19.44
N ASP A 210 7.82 13.62 19.02
CA ASP A 210 8.56 14.52 18.13
C ASP A 210 8.82 13.91 16.74
N TRP A 211 8.01 12.93 16.31
CA TRP A 211 8.08 12.38 14.95
C TRP A 211 7.52 13.37 13.92
N GLU A 212 8.35 13.75 12.94
CA GLU A 212 8.03 14.81 11.96
C GLU A 212 7.48 14.29 10.63
N ARG A 213 7.52 12.96 10.41
CA ARG A 213 7.07 12.33 9.17
C ARG A 213 5.62 11.85 9.25
N TYR A 214 5.15 11.11 8.24
CA TYR A 214 3.80 10.55 8.25
C TYR A 214 3.55 9.75 9.53
N ARG A 215 2.46 10.11 10.24
CA ARG A 215 2.14 9.58 11.57
C ARG A 215 0.99 8.58 11.60
N GLY A 216 0.32 8.31 10.49
CA GLY A 216 -0.78 7.33 10.42
C GLY A 216 -2.01 7.59 11.31
N GLY A 217 -2.09 8.76 11.96
CA GLY A 217 -3.11 9.04 12.99
C GLY A 217 -2.68 8.74 14.42
N LEU A 218 -1.42 8.34 14.64
CA LEU A 218 -0.81 8.19 15.96
C LEU A 218 -0.48 9.56 16.59
N ASP A 219 -0.41 9.57 17.92
CA ASP A 219 0.00 10.73 18.71
C ASP A 219 1.52 10.88 18.72
N VAL A 220 1.98 12.08 18.38
CA VAL A 220 3.40 12.45 18.33
C VAL A 220 3.77 13.48 19.41
N LYS A 221 2.82 13.88 20.26
CA LYS A 221 3.02 14.93 21.27
C LYS A 221 3.11 14.37 22.70
N GLY A 222 2.23 13.42 23.05
CA GLY A 222 1.97 13.04 24.45
C GLY A 222 2.02 11.55 24.74
N ASP A 223 2.55 10.70 23.84
CA ASP A 223 2.60 9.23 23.96
C ASP A 223 1.24 8.55 24.17
N MET A 224 0.14 9.23 23.83
CA MET A 224 -1.21 8.72 24.08
C MET A 224 -1.53 7.46 23.28
N THR A 225 -0.85 7.24 22.15
CA THR A 225 -1.00 6.04 21.30
C THR A 225 0.23 5.14 21.38
N GLY A 226 0.93 5.16 22.51
CA GLY A 226 2.16 4.39 22.71
C GLY A 226 3.42 5.21 22.43
N LYS A 227 4.58 4.65 22.78
CA LYS A 227 5.86 5.35 22.66
C LYS A 227 6.55 5.09 21.33
N TYR A 228 6.34 3.92 20.75
CA TYR A 228 7.04 3.46 19.56
C TYR A 228 6.05 2.90 18.56
N SER A 229 6.46 2.91 17.30
CA SER A 229 5.76 2.24 16.20
C SER A 229 6.77 1.65 15.22
N ILE A 230 6.29 0.94 14.21
CA ILE A 230 7.09 0.53 13.06
C ILE A 230 6.75 1.44 11.88
N TYR A 231 7.78 1.88 11.16
CA TYR A 231 7.66 2.76 10.00
C TYR A 231 8.61 2.31 8.90
N THR A 232 8.21 2.48 7.64
CA THR A 232 9.10 2.27 6.50
C THR A 232 8.78 3.20 5.34
N LEU A 233 9.74 3.38 4.45
CA LEU A 233 9.56 4.04 3.16
C LEU A 233 9.65 2.97 2.07
N TYR A 234 8.54 2.70 1.38
CA TYR A 234 8.49 1.69 0.33
C TYR A 234 8.09 2.31 -1.00
N GLU A 235 8.98 2.24 -2.00
CA GLU A 235 8.78 2.81 -3.34
C GLU A 235 8.32 4.29 -3.33
N GLY A 236 8.86 5.08 -2.39
CA GLY A 236 8.53 6.49 -2.23
C GLY A 236 7.27 6.78 -1.41
N HIS A 237 6.58 5.75 -0.92
CA HIS A 237 5.41 5.88 -0.05
C HIS A 237 5.79 5.69 1.41
N GLU A 238 5.30 6.57 2.27
CA GLU A 238 5.47 6.43 3.71
C GLU A 238 4.44 5.46 4.27
N ILE A 239 4.89 4.51 5.08
CA ILE A 239 4.04 3.47 5.65
C ILE A 239 4.18 3.48 7.16
N MET A 240 3.06 3.66 7.85
CA MET A 240 2.95 3.58 9.31
C MET A 240 2.22 2.31 9.71
N PHE A 241 2.78 1.52 10.64
CA PHE A 241 2.14 0.31 11.13
C PHE A 241 1.48 0.53 12.49
N HIS A 242 0.19 0.22 12.63
CA HIS A 242 -0.49 0.19 13.92
C HIS A 242 -0.29 -1.18 14.57
N VAL A 243 0.81 -1.34 15.30
CA VAL A 243 1.16 -2.61 15.95
C VAL A 243 0.40 -2.79 17.25
N SER A 244 -0.40 -3.86 17.36
CA SER A 244 -1.29 -4.10 18.50
C SER A 244 -0.58 -4.07 19.85
N THR A 245 0.61 -4.67 19.94
CA THR A 245 1.41 -4.74 21.18
C THR A 245 2.15 -3.44 21.51
N LEU A 246 2.27 -2.50 20.56
CA LEU A 246 2.90 -1.19 20.79
C LEU A 246 1.89 -0.08 21.11
N LEU A 247 0.61 -0.31 20.81
CA LEU A 247 -0.48 0.55 21.22
C LEU A 247 -0.80 0.37 22.72
N PRO A 248 -1.37 1.39 23.40
CA PRO A 248 -1.68 1.30 24.82
C PRO A 248 -2.67 0.17 25.11
N PHE A 249 -2.44 -0.53 26.22
CA PHE A 249 -3.34 -1.56 26.74
C PHE A 249 -4.11 -1.01 27.94
N SER A 250 -5.38 -1.39 28.06
CA SER A 250 -6.20 -1.06 29.24
C SER A 250 -6.86 -2.32 29.80
N ARG A 251 -6.50 -2.71 31.03
CA ARG A 251 -7.04 -3.91 31.71
C ARG A 251 -8.54 -3.84 31.93
N ASP A 252 -9.05 -2.64 32.20
CA ASP A 252 -10.46 -2.40 32.51
C ASP A 252 -11.33 -2.33 31.25
N ASN A 253 -10.71 -2.33 30.06
CA ASN A 253 -11.41 -2.26 28.79
C ASN A 253 -11.20 -3.54 27.98
N ARG A 254 -12.03 -4.56 28.23
CA ARG A 254 -11.97 -5.84 27.52
C ARG A 254 -12.00 -5.71 25.99
N GLN A 255 -12.72 -4.72 25.46
CA GLN A 255 -12.81 -4.49 24.00
C GLN A 255 -11.58 -3.80 23.41
N GLN A 256 -10.64 -3.32 24.23
CA GLN A 256 -9.44 -2.59 23.83
C GLN A 256 -9.75 -1.48 22.81
N VAL A 257 -10.77 -0.66 23.11
CA VAL A 257 -11.36 0.32 22.17
C VAL A 257 -10.30 1.21 21.52
N GLU A 258 -9.27 1.67 22.25
CA GLU A 258 -8.22 2.51 21.66
C GLU A 258 -7.38 1.75 20.63
N ARG A 259 -7.01 0.48 20.89
CA ARG A 259 -6.31 -0.35 19.90
C ARG A 259 -7.18 -0.61 18.68
N LYS A 260 -8.45 -0.95 18.93
CA LYS A 260 -9.44 -1.20 17.89
C LYS A 260 -9.77 0.05 17.07
N ARG A 261 -9.70 1.25 17.66
CA ARG A 261 -9.90 2.52 16.95
C ARG A 261 -8.82 2.78 15.90
N HIS A 262 -7.58 2.35 16.15
CA HIS A 262 -6.51 2.47 15.16
C HIS A 262 -6.58 1.32 14.15
N ILE A 263 -6.44 0.09 14.63
CA ILE A 263 -6.34 -1.13 13.80
C ILE A 263 -7.64 -1.45 13.07
N GLY A 264 -8.78 -1.28 13.73
CA GLY A 264 -10.10 -1.53 13.15
C GLY A 264 -10.49 -0.51 12.08
N ASN A 265 -9.83 0.65 12.02
CA ASN A 265 -10.02 1.66 10.97
C ASN A 265 -8.97 1.53 9.86
N ASP A 266 -8.10 0.52 9.91
CA ASP A 266 -7.20 0.20 8.83
C ASP A 266 -7.89 -0.72 7.82
N ILE A 267 -7.70 -0.38 6.55
CA ILE A 267 -8.26 -1.13 5.41
C ILE A 267 -7.65 -2.52 5.34
N VAL A 268 -6.36 -2.60 5.64
CA VAL A 268 -5.58 -3.83 5.61
C VAL A 268 -4.95 -4.10 6.97
N ASN A 269 -5.13 -5.32 7.44
CA ASN A 269 -4.56 -5.81 8.69
C ASN A 269 -3.64 -7.01 8.43
N ILE A 270 -2.43 -6.96 8.98
CA ILE A 270 -1.48 -8.07 8.98
C ILE A 270 -1.68 -8.85 10.27
N ILE A 271 -2.00 -10.14 10.17
CA ILE A 271 -2.16 -11.02 11.32
C ILE A 271 -0.91 -11.89 11.42
N PHE A 272 -0.17 -11.80 12.52
CA PHE A 272 0.94 -12.70 12.79
C PHE A 272 0.46 -13.82 13.73
N ILE A 273 0.47 -15.06 13.25
CA ILE A 273 0.13 -16.24 14.05
C ILE A 273 1.39 -16.80 14.68
N ASP A 274 1.39 -16.86 16.01
CA ASP A 274 2.44 -17.46 16.79
C ASP A 274 2.10 -18.90 17.19
N GLU A 275 2.49 -19.84 16.32
CA GLU A 275 2.34 -21.28 16.55
C GLU A 275 3.44 -21.86 17.45
N ALA A 276 4.54 -21.15 17.65
CA ALA A 276 5.69 -21.64 18.42
C ALA A 276 5.35 -21.82 19.91
N ALA A 277 4.28 -21.17 20.39
CA ALA A 277 3.87 -21.22 21.79
C ALA A 277 3.27 -22.57 22.24
N THR A 278 2.61 -23.33 21.35
CA THR A 278 1.90 -24.57 21.76
C THR A 278 2.10 -25.76 20.82
N GLY A 279 2.64 -25.55 19.61
CA GLY A 279 2.76 -26.61 18.59
C GLY A 279 1.42 -27.01 17.96
N GLU A 280 0.33 -26.34 18.31
CA GLU A 280 -0.99 -26.53 17.71
C GLU A 280 -1.16 -25.61 16.50
N GLU A 281 -1.69 -26.15 15.41
CA GLU A 281 -2.05 -25.37 14.23
C GLU A 281 -3.21 -24.44 14.59
N THR A 282 -2.97 -23.13 14.47
CA THR A 282 -3.95 -22.10 14.81
C THR A 282 -4.47 -21.48 13.52
N GLU A 283 -5.77 -21.61 13.30
CA GLU A 283 -6.44 -21.05 12.11
C GLU A 283 -7.01 -19.66 12.41
N PHE A 284 -6.70 -18.70 11.54
CA PHE A 284 -7.31 -17.38 11.57
C PHE A 284 -8.65 -17.37 10.81
N ILE A 285 -9.70 -16.85 11.46
CA ILE A 285 -11.04 -16.74 10.89
C ILE A 285 -11.37 -15.25 10.74
N PRO A 286 -11.38 -14.68 9.52
CA PRO A 286 -11.56 -13.23 9.32
C PRO A 286 -12.91 -12.71 9.82
N ASN A 287 -13.97 -13.53 9.75
CA ASN A 287 -15.31 -13.17 10.22
C ASN A 287 -15.40 -12.91 11.73
N ASN A 288 -14.42 -13.38 12.51
CA ASN A 288 -14.36 -13.10 13.95
C ASN A 288 -13.82 -11.70 14.26
N VAL A 289 -13.22 -11.03 13.27
CA VAL A 289 -12.73 -9.66 13.43
C VAL A 289 -13.84 -8.68 13.04
N LYS A 290 -14.36 -7.96 14.03
CA LYS A 290 -15.48 -7.04 13.81
C LYS A 290 -14.96 -5.66 13.38
N SER A 291 -14.88 -5.44 12.06
CA SER A 291 -14.60 -4.14 11.45
C SER A 291 -15.44 -3.90 10.19
N GLN A 292 -15.89 -2.64 10.02
CA GLN A 292 -16.53 -2.14 8.81
C GLN A 292 -15.51 -1.62 7.77
N PHE A 293 -14.30 -1.29 8.20
CA PHE A 293 -13.28 -0.68 7.34
C PHE A 293 -12.25 -1.69 6.84
N THR A 294 -12.04 -2.79 7.57
CA THR A 294 -11.07 -3.80 7.17
C THR A 294 -11.65 -4.68 6.06
N HIS A 295 -11.01 -4.63 4.90
CA HIS A 295 -11.36 -5.42 3.73
C HIS A 295 -10.35 -6.51 3.43
N VAL A 296 -9.14 -6.44 4.01
CA VAL A 296 -8.08 -7.42 3.73
C VAL A 296 -7.33 -7.81 4.98
N PHE A 297 -7.09 -9.12 5.11
CA PHE A 297 -6.19 -9.70 6.10
C PHE A 297 -5.03 -10.42 5.42
N ALA A 298 -3.80 -10.00 5.71
CA ALA A 298 -2.58 -10.71 5.34
C ALA A 298 -2.11 -11.53 6.55
N VAL A 299 -2.31 -12.85 6.51
CA VAL A 299 -2.00 -13.77 7.61
C VAL A 299 -0.62 -14.37 7.39
N VAL A 300 0.29 -14.09 8.33
CA VAL A 300 1.68 -14.53 8.31
C VAL A 300 1.91 -15.54 9.43
N THR A 301 2.43 -16.69 9.06
CA THR A 301 2.79 -17.77 10.01
C THR A 301 4.27 -18.10 9.85
N LYS A 302 5.04 -18.13 10.94
CA LYS A 302 6.45 -18.53 10.90
C LYS A 302 6.58 -20.05 10.96
N ARG A 303 7.27 -20.66 10.00
CA ARG A 303 7.56 -22.10 9.93
C ARG A 303 9.08 -22.29 9.83
N GLY A 304 9.74 -22.45 10.98
CA GLY A 304 11.20 -22.53 11.07
C GLY A 304 11.87 -21.22 10.59
N THR A 305 12.60 -21.29 9.48
CA THR A 305 13.28 -20.12 8.87
C THR A 305 12.47 -19.45 7.75
N ARG A 306 11.23 -19.92 7.50
CA ARG A 306 10.34 -19.43 6.44
C ARG A 306 9.11 -18.76 7.04
N TYR A 307 8.49 -17.89 6.26
CA TYR A 307 7.18 -17.30 6.55
C TYR A 307 6.17 -17.77 5.50
N ARG A 308 5.07 -18.35 5.95
CA ARG A 308 3.91 -18.67 5.13
C ARG A 308 2.95 -17.50 5.11
N LEU A 309 2.44 -17.13 3.94
CA LEU A 309 1.45 -16.06 3.77
C LEU A 309 0.14 -16.65 3.25
N ALA A 310 -0.97 -16.29 3.89
CA ALA A 310 -2.31 -16.50 3.37
C ALA A 310 -3.04 -15.15 3.39
N VAL A 311 -3.93 -14.93 2.43
CA VAL A 311 -4.66 -13.65 2.36
C VAL A 311 -6.16 -13.88 2.28
N TYR A 312 -6.88 -13.20 3.14
CA TYR A 312 -8.34 -13.08 3.08
C TYR A 312 -8.70 -11.70 2.52
N CYS A 313 -9.42 -11.66 1.41
CA CYS A 313 -9.90 -10.43 0.78
C CYS A 313 -11.43 -10.42 0.76
N ASP A 314 -12.05 -9.28 1.08
CA ASP A 314 -13.49 -9.11 0.95
C ASP A 314 -13.93 -9.34 -0.51
N GLU A 315 -15.04 -10.04 -0.74
CA GLU A 315 -15.52 -10.39 -2.09
C GLU A 315 -15.74 -9.16 -2.98
N THR A 316 -16.04 -8.01 -2.38
CA THR A 316 -16.22 -6.73 -3.10
C THR A 316 -14.92 -6.17 -3.68
N VAL A 317 -13.76 -6.61 -3.20
CA VAL A 317 -12.46 -6.15 -3.69
C VAL A 317 -12.10 -6.92 -4.95
N PRO A 318 -11.81 -6.29 -6.11
CA PRO A 318 -11.46 -7.01 -7.33
C PRO A 318 -10.21 -7.91 -7.17
N PRO A 319 -10.10 -9.03 -7.92
CA PRO A 319 -8.87 -9.82 -7.99
C PRO A 319 -7.69 -8.99 -8.50
N PHE A 320 -6.48 -9.32 -8.06
CA PHE A 320 -5.28 -8.58 -8.42
C PHE A 320 -4.06 -9.50 -8.36
N GLY A 321 -3.10 -9.28 -9.26
CA GLY A 321 -1.85 -10.05 -9.28
C GLY A 321 -0.81 -9.53 -8.28
N PRO A 322 0.41 -10.11 -8.28
CA PRO A 322 0.68 -11.48 -8.71
C PRO A 322 0.06 -12.46 -7.69
N THR A 323 -0.33 -13.64 -8.16
CA THR A 323 -0.77 -14.72 -7.28
C THR A 323 0.34 -15.13 -6.32
N LEU A 324 -0.04 -15.64 -5.15
CA LEU A 324 0.92 -16.20 -4.21
C LEU A 324 1.69 -17.36 -4.85
N PRO A 325 2.98 -17.54 -4.53
CA PRO A 325 3.74 -18.71 -4.98
C PRO A 325 3.11 -19.99 -4.44
N ASN A 326 3.42 -21.13 -5.07
CA ASN A 326 3.03 -22.45 -4.59
C ASN A 326 4.30 -23.28 -4.32
N PRO A 327 4.61 -23.60 -3.05
CA PRO A 327 3.88 -23.23 -1.83
C PRO A 327 4.01 -21.73 -1.50
N PRO A 328 3.06 -21.13 -0.75
CA PRO A 328 3.03 -19.71 -0.42
C PRO A 328 4.03 -19.34 0.71
N GLU A 329 5.28 -19.74 0.54
CA GLU A 329 6.33 -19.64 1.55
C GLU A 329 7.48 -18.76 1.07
N PHE A 330 7.97 -17.92 1.98
CA PHE A 330 9.01 -16.94 1.73
C PHE A 330 10.17 -17.17 2.70
N GLU A 331 11.38 -17.26 2.17
CA GLU A 331 12.59 -17.32 2.99
C GLU A 331 12.98 -15.92 3.50
N VAL A 332 13.57 -15.89 4.68
CA VAL A 332 14.30 -14.71 5.15
C VAL A 332 15.64 -14.68 4.41
N SER A 333 15.79 -13.81 3.42
CA SER A 333 17.09 -13.59 2.80
C SER A 333 18.06 -13.01 3.84
N GLN A 334 18.95 -13.85 4.38
CA GLN A 334 20.03 -13.39 5.24
C GLN A 334 21.12 -12.72 4.40
N ARG A 335 21.42 -11.45 4.75
CA ARG A 335 22.58 -10.61 4.37
C ARG A 335 22.51 -9.83 3.05
N LEU A 336 22.58 -8.50 3.19
CA LEU A 336 23.71 -7.73 2.67
C LEU A 336 24.44 -7.07 3.85
N SER A 337 25.74 -7.32 3.90
CA SER A 337 26.66 -6.87 4.94
C SER A 337 26.70 -5.35 5.09
N ARG A 338 26.89 -4.91 6.34
CA ARG A 338 27.31 -3.56 6.73
C ARG A 338 28.54 -3.10 5.94
N SER A 339 28.34 -2.42 4.81
CA SER A 339 29.30 -1.51 4.20
C SER A 339 28.58 -0.76 3.07
N HIS A 340 28.77 0.56 3.01
CA HIS A 340 28.12 1.54 2.13
C HIS A 340 26.84 2.13 2.72
N PHE A 341 27.06 3.09 3.63
CA PHE A 341 26.14 4.19 3.90
C PHE A 341 25.76 4.91 2.60
N THR A 342 24.59 5.56 2.61
CA THR A 342 23.97 6.45 1.60
C THR A 342 23.04 5.83 0.54
N THR A 343 21.98 5.12 0.94
CA THR A 343 20.62 5.26 0.34
C THR A 343 19.58 4.40 1.10
N PRO A 344 18.38 4.90 1.44
CA PRO A 344 17.32 4.09 2.06
C PRO A 344 16.68 3.03 1.13
N PHE A 345 17.02 3.04 -0.16
CA PHE A 345 16.27 2.38 -1.24
C PHE A 345 16.65 0.91 -1.55
N HIS A 346 17.43 0.23 -0.69
CA HIS A 346 17.90 -1.13 -0.97
C HIS A 346 17.65 -2.17 0.13
N ARG A 347 16.82 -1.87 1.14
CA ARG A 347 16.58 -2.83 2.25
C ARG A 347 15.57 -3.95 1.96
N MET A 348 14.96 -4.00 0.78
CA MET A 348 13.93 -4.99 0.47
C MET A 348 13.97 -5.42 -0.98
N SER A 349 14.97 -6.21 -1.34
CA SER A 349 14.88 -7.10 -2.49
C SER A 349 14.67 -8.52 -1.99
N SER A 350 13.53 -9.12 -2.38
CA SER A 350 13.15 -10.55 -2.26
C SER A 350 12.86 -11.16 -0.86
N GLY A 351 12.47 -10.38 0.15
CA GLY A 351 12.13 -10.89 1.49
C GLY A 351 10.63 -10.87 1.84
N ALA A 352 10.21 -11.71 2.80
CA ALA A 352 8.83 -11.84 3.27
C ALA A 352 8.13 -10.51 3.62
N GLY A 353 8.82 -9.59 4.31
CA GLY A 353 8.27 -8.27 4.67
C GLY A 353 7.93 -7.39 3.46
N SER A 354 8.76 -7.45 2.41
CA SER A 354 8.51 -6.72 1.16
C SER A 354 7.27 -7.25 0.44
N SER A 355 7.08 -8.57 0.42
CA SER A 355 5.91 -9.20 -0.18
C SER A 355 4.62 -8.80 0.53
N VAL A 356 4.63 -8.80 1.87
CA VAL A 356 3.48 -8.39 2.69
C VAL A 356 3.14 -6.92 2.46
N ILE A 357 4.13 -6.02 2.54
CA ILE A 357 3.91 -4.57 2.32
C ILE A 357 3.35 -4.29 0.94
N LYS A 358 3.95 -4.91 -0.08
CA LYS A 358 3.52 -4.77 -1.47
C LYS A 358 2.07 -5.20 -1.64
N PHE A 359 1.69 -6.30 -1.00
CA PHE A 359 0.32 -6.82 -1.02
C PHE A 359 -0.65 -5.86 -0.32
N CYS A 360 -0.33 -5.42 0.90
CA CYS A 360 -1.18 -4.54 1.67
C CYS A 360 -1.36 -3.16 1.01
N ALA A 361 -0.29 -2.59 0.43
CA ALA A 361 -0.37 -1.33 -0.31
C ALA A 361 -1.34 -1.43 -1.47
N ARG A 362 -1.25 -2.49 -2.29
CA ARG A 362 -2.18 -2.72 -3.42
C ARG A 362 -3.64 -2.75 -3.01
N GLN A 363 -3.94 -3.31 -1.86
CA GLN A 363 -5.32 -3.49 -1.38
C GLN A 363 -5.94 -2.25 -0.76
N SER A 364 -5.11 -1.33 -0.26
CA SER A 364 -5.61 -0.07 0.26
C SER A 364 -6.04 0.90 -0.84
N LEU A 365 -5.59 0.68 -2.08
CA LEU A 365 -5.72 1.64 -3.17
C LEU A 365 -7.12 1.66 -3.83
N PRO A 366 -7.78 0.53 -4.11
CA PRO A 366 -9.16 0.51 -4.58
C PRO A 366 -10.17 0.86 -3.48
N ALA A 367 -9.89 0.47 -2.23
CA ALA A 367 -10.79 0.67 -1.09
C ALA A 367 -10.77 2.10 -0.51
N GLN A 368 -9.90 2.98 -1.01
CA GLN A 368 -9.87 4.41 -0.68
C GLN A 368 -10.70 5.28 -1.62
N GLN A 369 -11.21 4.71 -2.72
CA GLN A 369 -12.17 5.35 -3.64
C GLN A 369 -13.59 5.05 -3.19
#